data_AF-A0A8T7FE75-F1
#
_entry.id   AF-A0A8T7FE75-F1
#
_cell.length_a   1.000
_cell.length_b   1.000
_cell.length_c   1.000
_cell.angle_alpha   90.00
_cell.angle_beta   90.00
_cell.angle_gamma   90.00
#
_symmetry.space_group_name_H-M   'P 1'
#
loop_
_entity.id
_entity.type
_entity.pdbx_description
1 polymer ?
#
loop_
_entity_poly.entity_id
_entity_poly.type
_entity_poly.pdbx_seq_one_letter_code
_entity_poly.pdbx_strand_id
1 'polypeptide(L)'
;MSEKTDEFPLLIAQEGPLKGQRWSISRTLVLGREHSCDVIIADRQVSRFHARLTPTPEGVMLEDMGSKNGTHRNGEELSAPVILQDGDAIQVSLAQEFTFLTSDSTMPLGEGAGRPGRLVMELRSRRVWVNQQQVAPPLSAQQFKLLWMLYEKQGQVINRADLVTAVWGEEQSVGVSDQALDALIRRLRDRLAALDRKHRYIDTVRGHGVRLDNPPA
;
A
#
# COMPACT_ATOMS: atom_id res chain seq x y z
N MET A 1 -28.98 -9.06 -12.18
CA MET A 1 -28.47 -7.68 -12.05
C MET A 1 -27.77 -7.61 -10.70
N SER A 2 -26.45 -7.66 -10.67
CA SER A 2 -25.69 -7.46 -9.44
C SER A 2 -25.45 -5.96 -9.32
N GLU A 3 -25.98 -5.34 -8.27
CA GLU A 3 -25.69 -3.96 -7.91
C GLU A 3 -24.16 -3.83 -7.76
N LYS A 4 -23.56 -2.92 -8.54
CA LYS A 4 -22.18 -2.53 -8.33
C LYS A 4 -22.17 -1.72 -7.04
N THR A 5 -21.64 -2.29 -5.97
CA THR A 5 -21.31 -1.52 -4.77
C THR A 5 -20.22 -0.54 -5.16
N ASP A 6 -20.52 0.75 -5.22
CA ASP A 6 -19.50 1.78 -5.36
C ASP A 6 -18.57 1.68 -4.14
N GLU A 7 -17.34 1.19 -4.35
CA GLU A 7 -16.35 1.12 -3.28
C GLU A 7 -15.79 2.53 -3.06
N PHE A 8 -16.08 3.13 -1.92
CA PHE A 8 -15.56 4.46 -1.53
C PHE A 8 -14.43 4.33 -0.49
N PRO A 9 -13.43 5.23 -0.51
CA PRO A 9 -12.36 5.23 0.49
C PRO A 9 -12.92 5.29 1.91
N LEU A 10 -12.22 4.70 2.86
CA LEU A 10 -12.63 4.62 4.26
C LEU A 10 -11.74 5.47 5.15
N LEU A 11 -12.37 6.19 6.07
CA LEU A 11 -11.73 6.73 7.25
C LEU A 11 -12.05 5.81 8.44
N ILE A 12 -11.03 5.29 9.13
CA ILE A 12 -11.20 4.38 10.26
C ILE A 12 -10.61 5.01 11.52
N ALA A 13 -11.40 5.15 12.58
CA ALA A 13 -10.90 5.63 13.86
C ALA A 13 -10.10 4.52 14.58
N GLN A 14 -8.80 4.75 14.80
CA GLN A 14 -7.92 3.80 15.48
C GLN A 14 -7.85 4.06 16.99
N GLU A 15 -7.72 5.33 17.39
CA GLU A 15 -7.60 5.75 18.78
C GLU A 15 -8.43 7.01 19.05
N GLY A 16 -8.77 7.26 20.32
CA GLY A 16 -9.62 8.39 20.71
C GLY A 16 -11.11 8.02 20.87
N PRO A 17 -11.99 9.02 21.08
CA PRO A 17 -13.39 8.80 21.44
C PRO A 17 -14.21 8.06 20.38
N LEU A 18 -13.76 8.05 19.12
CA LEU A 18 -14.47 7.39 18.04
C LEU A 18 -13.91 6.01 17.65
N LYS A 19 -12.97 5.47 18.42
CA LYS A 19 -12.28 4.20 18.14
C LYS A 19 -13.23 3.09 17.64
N GLY A 20 -12.86 2.47 16.52
CA GLY A 20 -13.60 1.37 15.88
C GLY A 20 -14.68 1.82 14.89
N GLN A 21 -15.04 3.11 14.88
CA GLN A 21 -15.97 3.66 13.88
C GLN A 21 -15.31 3.84 12.52
N ARG A 22 -16.14 3.86 11.47
CA ARG A 22 -15.71 3.92 10.08
C ARG A 22 -16.66 4.82 9.27
N TRP A 23 -16.10 5.58 8.35
CA TRP A 23 -16.85 6.44 7.42
C TRP A 23 -16.41 6.17 5.99
N SER A 24 -17.37 6.00 5.08
CA SER A 24 -17.10 6.05 3.65
C SER A 24 -17.00 7.50 3.18
N ILE A 25 -16.02 7.77 2.32
CA ILE A 25 -15.71 9.11 1.81
C ILE A 25 -16.24 9.22 0.38
N SER A 26 -17.57 9.18 0.23
CA SER A 26 -18.26 9.36 -1.05
C SER A 26 -18.55 10.82 -1.41
N ARG A 27 -18.41 11.72 -0.42
CA ARG A 27 -18.57 13.17 -0.52
C ARG A 27 -17.60 13.85 0.43
N THR A 28 -17.53 15.17 0.36
CA THR A 28 -16.78 15.95 1.35
C THR A 28 -17.27 15.64 2.77
N LEU A 29 -16.33 15.33 3.66
CA LEU A 29 -16.56 15.14 5.09
C LEU A 29 -15.86 16.24 5.87
N VAL A 30 -16.59 16.88 6.77
CA VAL A 30 -16.03 17.84 7.74
C VAL A 30 -15.89 17.15 9.09
N LEU A 31 -14.68 17.24 9.66
CA LEU A 31 -14.32 16.73 10.97
C LEU A 31 -14.24 17.89 11.94
N GLY A 32 -14.83 17.74 13.12
CA GLY A 32 -14.73 18.76 14.16
C GLY A 32 -15.62 18.47 15.35
N ARG A 33 -15.62 19.36 16.33
CA ARG A 33 -16.46 19.21 17.53
C ARG A 33 -17.91 19.65 17.33
N GLU A 34 -18.19 20.49 16.34
CA GLU A 34 -19.55 20.99 16.13
C GLU A 34 -20.49 19.86 15.69
N HIS A 35 -21.74 19.88 16.17
CA HIS A 35 -22.72 18.84 15.83
C HIS A 35 -23.16 18.85 14.36
N SER A 36 -22.85 19.92 13.62
CA SER A 36 -23.09 20.02 12.18
C SER A 36 -22.00 19.33 11.33
N CYS A 37 -20.93 18.83 11.93
CA CYS A 37 -19.88 18.10 11.23
C CYS A 37 -20.34 16.69 10.85
N ASP A 38 -19.77 16.13 9.77
CA ASP A 38 -20.03 14.75 9.37
C ASP A 38 -19.36 13.74 10.31
N VAL A 39 -18.19 14.09 10.84
CA VAL A 39 -17.47 13.33 11.86
C VAL A 39 -17.34 14.20 13.11
N ILE A 40 -18.17 13.90 14.11
CA ILE A 40 -18.26 14.69 15.34
C ILE A 40 -17.28 14.13 16.38
N ILE A 41 -16.23 14.89 16.68
CA ILE A 41 -15.25 14.55 17.71
C ILE A 41 -15.52 15.46 18.91
N ALA A 42 -16.31 14.97 19.88
CA ALA A 42 -16.81 15.73 21.02
C ALA A 42 -15.73 16.03 22.09
N ASP A 43 -14.61 16.63 21.70
CA ASP A 43 -13.47 16.94 22.56
C ASP A 43 -13.10 18.44 22.52
N ARG A 44 -12.89 19.05 23.68
CA ARG A 44 -12.61 20.49 23.80
C ARG A 44 -11.34 20.95 23.08
N GLN A 45 -10.39 20.04 22.86
CA GLN A 45 -9.16 20.29 22.12
C GLN A 45 -9.39 20.32 20.59
N VAL A 46 -10.54 19.82 20.13
CA VAL A 46 -10.91 19.85 18.71
C VAL A 46 -11.71 21.13 18.42
N SER A 47 -11.24 21.88 17.41
CA SER A 47 -11.94 23.02 16.81
C SER A 47 -13.34 22.65 16.32
N ARG A 48 -14.24 23.65 16.23
CA ARG A 48 -15.63 23.46 15.78
C ARG A 48 -15.68 22.81 14.40
N PHE A 49 -14.92 23.38 13.46
CA PHE A 49 -14.61 22.83 12.15
C PHE A 49 -13.09 22.71 12.09
N HIS A 50 -12.55 21.50 12.08
CA HIS A 50 -11.14 21.24 12.32
C HIS A 50 -10.40 20.88 11.04
N ALA A 51 -10.89 19.86 10.36
CA ALA A 51 -10.29 19.35 9.14
C ALA A 51 -11.38 18.96 8.14
N ARG A 52 -11.00 18.92 6.87
CA ARG A 52 -11.88 18.56 5.77
C ARG A 52 -11.22 17.50 4.91
N LEU A 53 -12.00 16.48 4.58
CA LEU A 53 -11.66 15.47 3.58
C LEU A 53 -12.52 15.73 2.34
N THR A 54 -11.88 15.98 1.20
CA THR A 54 -12.58 16.25 -0.07
C THR A 54 -12.17 15.21 -1.10
N PRO A 55 -13.11 14.36 -1.58
CA PRO A 55 -12.86 13.55 -2.77
C PRO A 55 -12.57 14.45 -3.98
N THR A 56 -11.45 14.21 -4.65
CA THR A 56 -11.06 14.86 -5.90
C THR A 56 -10.74 13.78 -6.94
N PRO A 57 -10.59 14.14 -8.23
CA PRO A 57 -10.12 13.19 -9.24
C PRO A 57 -8.72 12.61 -8.97
N GLU A 58 -7.90 13.27 -8.14
CA GLU A 58 -6.53 12.89 -7.82
C GLU A 58 -6.42 12.02 -6.54
N GLY A 59 -7.52 11.87 -5.80
CA GLY A 59 -7.58 11.14 -4.53
C GLY A 59 -8.42 11.87 -3.49
N VAL A 60 -8.24 11.53 -2.21
CA VAL A 60 -8.89 12.28 -1.12
C VAL A 60 -7.92 13.32 -0.60
N MET A 61 -8.30 14.59 -0.72
CA MET A 61 -7.53 15.71 -0.19
C MET A 61 -7.89 15.95 1.27
N LEU A 62 -6.89 15.97 2.14
CA LEU A 62 -6.98 16.40 3.53
C LEU A 62 -6.52 17.85 3.66
N GLU A 63 -7.31 18.65 4.38
CA GLU A 63 -7.04 20.06 4.64
C GLU A 63 -7.36 20.41 6.09
N ASP A 64 -6.45 21.12 6.76
CA ASP A 64 -6.73 21.76 8.05
C ASP A 64 -7.51 23.08 7.84
N MET A 65 -8.57 23.31 8.61
CA MET A 65 -9.47 24.45 8.46
C MET A 65 -9.10 25.64 9.37
N GLY A 66 -7.82 25.82 9.68
CA GLY A 66 -7.35 26.84 10.62
C GLY A 66 -7.60 26.43 12.07
N SER A 67 -7.35 25.16 12.36
CA SER A 67 -7.59 24.58 13.68
C SER A 67 -6.61 25.13 14.72
N LYS A 68 -7.00 25.10 16.00
CA LYS A 68 -6.14 25.61 17.08
C LYS A 68 -4.92 24.73 17.35
N ASN A 69 -5.07 23.41 17.20
CA ASN A 69 -4.08 22.42 17.62
C ASN A 69 -3.51 21.59 16.45
N GLY A 70 -3.79 22.01 15.22
CA GLY A 70 -3.29 21.38 14.01
C GLY A 70 -3.94 20.04 13.67
N THR A 71 -3.81 19.70 12.40
CA THR A 71 -4.03 18.36 11.86
C THR A 71 -2.69 17.80 11.44
N HIS A 72 -2.39 16.55 11.80
CA HIS A 72 -1.15 15.88 11.41
C HIS A 72 -1.42 14.69 10.49
N ARG A 73 -0.52 14.46 9.54
CA ARG A 73 -0.47 13.27 8.69
C ARG A 73 0.85 12.54 8.99
N ASN A 74 0.78 11.28 9.39
CA ASN A 74 1.93 10.45 9.74
C ASN A 74 2.89 11.12 10.76
N GLY A 75 2.33 11.90 11.68
CA GLY A 75 3.08 12.64 12.71
C GLY A 75 3.60 14.02 12.29
N GLU A 76 3.46 14.40 11.01
CA GLU A 76 3.86 15.72 10.51
C GLU A 76 2.64 16.66 10.40
N GLU A 77 2.79 17.91 10.87
CA GLU A 77 1.70 18.89 10.85
C GLU A 77 1.44 19.38 9.42
N LEU A 78 0.16 19.51 9.06
CA LEU A 78 -0.24 20.02 7.76
C LEU A 78 0.04 21.53 7.67
N SER A 79 0.85 21.92 6.69
CA SER A 79 1.07 23.33 6.31
C SER A 79 0.25 23.77 5.09
N ALA A 80 -0.27 22.80 4.32
CA ALA A 80 -1.09 22.99 3.14
C ALA A 80 -1.99 21.75 2.92
N PRO A 81 -3.03 21.83 2.07
CA PRO A 81 -3.81 20.67 1.67
C PRO A 81 -2.93 19.59 1.02
N VAL A 82 -3.20 18.31 1.31
CA VAL A 82 -2.42 17.17 0.79
C VAL A 82 -3.33 16.04 0.30
N ILE A 83 -2.92 15.33 -0.76
CA ILE A 83 -3.58 14.10 -1.19
C ILE A 83 -3.14 12.94 -0.29
N LEU A 84 -4.12 12.28 0.33
CA LEU A 84 -3.91 11.11 1.18
C LEU A 84 -3.54 9.87 0.37
N GLN A 85 -2.70 9.05 0.97
CA GLN A 85 -2.24 7.76 0.47
C GLN A 85 -2.77 6.64 1.38
N ASP A 86 -2.96 5.47 0.80
CA ASP A 86 -3.47 4.30 1.53
C ASP A 86 -2.62 3.99 2.78
N GLY A 87 -3.29 3.84 3.91
CA GLY A 87 -2.67 3.58 5.21
C GLY A 87 -2.16 4.82 5.95
N ASP A 88 -2.33 6.04 5.41
CA ASP A 88 -1.95 7.26 6.11
C ASP A 88 -2.66 7.38 7.46
N ALA A 89 -1.88 7.69 8.49
CA ALA A 89 -2.38 8.05 9.81
C ALA A 89 -2.72 9.54 9.84
N ILE A 90 -3.93 9.87 10.29
CA ILE A 90 -4.42 11.24 10.40
C ILE A 90 -4.73 11.49 11.87
N GLN A 91 -4.06 12.48 12.46
CA GLN A 91 -4.27 12.87 13.84
C GLN A 91 -4.91 14.25 13.89
N VAL A 92 -6.08 14.32 14.53
CA VAL A 92 -6.86 15.55 14.72
C VAL A 92 -6.68 16.01 16.16
N SER A 93 -5.90 17.08 16.35
CA SER A 93 -5.37 17.45 17.67
C SER A 93 -4.66 16.26 18.36
N LEU A 94 -4.66 16.21 19.69
CA LEU A 94 -4.19 15.05 20.47
C LEU A 94 -5.34 14.09 20.83
N ALA A 95 -6.55 14.38 20.36
CA ALA A 95 -7.77 13.73 20.85
C ALA A 95 -8.17 12.50 20.02
N GLN A 96 -7.91 12.50 18.72
CA GLN A 96 -8.45 11.50 17.80
C GLN A 96 -7.45 11.13 16.70
N GLU A 97 -7.29 9.84 16.46
CA GLU A 97 -6.45 9.29 15.39
C GLU A 97 -7.28 8.43 14.43
N PHE A 98 -7.03 8.58 13.14
CA PHE A 98 -7.66 7.82 12.08
C PHE A 98 -6.61 7.18 11.17
N THR A 99 -6.99 6.12 10.46
CA THR A 99 -6.30 5.60 9.29
C THR A 99 -7.17 5.84 8.06
N PHE A 100 -6.58 6.37 7.00
CA PHE A 100 -7.21 6.42 5.68
C PHE A 100 -6.91 5.14 4.91
N LEU A 101 -7.94 4.52 4.34
CA LEU A 101 -7.81 3.38 3.43
C LEU A 101 -8.52 3.69 2.13
N THR A 102 -7.91 3.33 1.02
CA THR A 102 -8.54 3.36 -0.30
C THR A 102 -9.49 2.16 -0.45
N SER A 103 -10.55 2.35 -1.24
CA SER A 103 -11.49 1.32 -1.68
C SER A 103 -10.82 0.03 -2.17
N ASP A 104 -9.67 0.21 -2.82
CA ASP A 104 -8.84 -0.80 -3.47
C ASP A 104 -7.99 -1.65 -2.49
N SER A 105 -8.35 -1.70 -1.20
CA SER A 105 -7.70 -2.57 -0.21
C SER A 105 -7.87 -4.09 -0.52
N THR A 106 -8.54 -4.44 -1.63
CA THR A 106 -8.32 -5.69 -2.35
C THR A 106 -7.85 -5.41 -3.79
N MET A 107 -6.53 -5.29 -3.96
CA MET A 107 -5.78 -5.01 -5.20
C MET A 107 -5.79 -3.55 -5.67
N PRO A 108 -4.62 -2.97 -5.98
CA PRO A 108 -4.57 -1.62 -6.55
C PRO A 108 -4.99 -1.68 -8.02
N LEU A 109 -5.97 -0.85 -8.37
CA LEU A 109 -6.37 -0.61 -9.75
C LEU A 109 -6.68 0.88 -9.93
N GLY A 110 -5.63 1.66 -10.17
CA GLY A 110 -5.76 3.05 -10.59
C GLY A 110 -4.50 3.56 -11.27
N GLU A 111 -4.53 3.63 -12.59
CA GLU A 111 -3.53 4.30 -13.43
C GLU A 111 -3.33 5.75 -12.98
N GLY A 112 -2.09 6.23 -12.89
CA GLY A 112 -1.84 7.67 -12.91
C GLY A 112 -0.70 8.27 -12.10
N ALA A 113 0.13 7.51 -11.39
CA ALA A 113 1.41 8.01 -10.88
C ALA A 113 2.45 6.88 -10.82
N GLY A 114 3.30 6.77 -11.84
CA GLY A 114 4.57 6.03 -11.72
C GLY A 114 4.50 4.51 -11.50
N ARG A 115 3.62 3.83 -12.26
CA ARG A 115 3.52 2.37 -12.53
C ARG A 115 3.23 1.42 -11.34
N PRO A 116 1.98 0.96 -11.14
CA PRO A 116 1.79 -0.44 -10.81
C PRO A 116 2.00 -1.22 -12.12
N GLY A 117 3.15 -1.87 -12.27
CA GLY A 117 3.32 -2.77 -13.42
C GLY A 117 2.33 -3.94 -13.35
N ARG A 118 2.30 -4.78 -14.39
CA ARG A 118 1.43 -5.96 -14.44
C ARG A 118 1.54 -6.86 -13.20
N LEU A 119 2.70 -6.86 -12.55
CA LEU A 119 2.94 -7.50 -11.27
C LEU A 119 2.87 -6.48 -10.13
N VAL A 120 2.11 -6.80 -9.09
CA VAL A 120 1.95 -5.98 -7.88
C VAL A 120 2.13 -6.85 -6.64
N MET A 121 2.72 -6.28 -5.58
CA MET A 121 2.90 -6.95 -4.30
C MET A 121 2.41 -6.10 -3.12
N GLU A 122 1.81 -6.73 -2.12
CA GLU A 122 1.45 -6.11 -0.85
C GLU A 122 2.22 -6.77 0.30
N LEU A 123 2.99 -5.98 1.04
CA LEU A 123 3.87 -6.49 2.11
C LEU A 123 3.09 -6.98 3.35
N ARG A 124 2.02 -6.26 3.75
CA ARG A 124 1.27 -6.57 4.97
C ARG A 124 0.58 -7.93 4.89
N SER A 125 -0.12 -8.19 3.79
CA SER A 125 -0.86 -9.44 3.56
C SER A 125 -0.04 -10.53 2.86
N ARG A 126 1.18 -10.20 2.41
CA ARG A 126 2.06 -11.05 1.58
C ARG A 126 1.38 -11.57 0.32
N ARG A 127 0.54 -10.75 -0.30
CA ARG A 127 -0.18 -11.08 -1.52
C ARG A 127 0.54 -10.53 -2.74
N VAL A 128 0.36 -11.24 -3.84
CA VAL A 128 0.96 -10.93 -5.14
C VAL A 128 -0.13 -11.07 -6.20
N TRP A 129 -0.13 -10.13 -7.13
CA TRP A 129 -1.05 -10.08 -8.26
C TRP A 129 -0.28 -9.97 -9.56
N VAL A 130 -0.79 -10.63 -10.59
CA VAL A 130 -0.31 -10.53 -11.97
C VAL A 130 -1.52 -10.31 -12.86
N ASN A 131 -1.52 -9.24 -13.65
CA ASN A 131 -2.66 -8.84 -14.48
C ASN A 131 -3.98 -8.83 -13.69
N GLN A 132 -3.96 -8.24 -12.50
CA GLN A 132 -5.12 -8.16 -11.58
C GLN A 132 -5.65 -9.53 -11.09
N GLN A 133 -4.93 -10.62 -11.34
CA GLN A 133 -5.26 -11.95 -10.83
C GLN A 133 -4.33 -12.31 -9.68
N GLN A 134 -4.90 -12.74 -8.55
CA GLN A 134 -4.12 -13.11 -7.37
C GLN A 134 -3.35 -14.42 -7.59
N VAL A 135 -2.08 -14.42 -7.19
CA VAL A 135 -1.26 -15.63 -7.10
C VAL A 135 -1.77 -16.51 -5.95
N ALA A 136 -2.55 -17.54 -6.30
CA ALA A 136 -3.09 -18.54 -5.38
C ALA A 136 -2.59 -19.97 -5.73
N PRO A 137 -2.24 -20.83 -4.75
CA PRO A 137 -2.12 -20.54 -3.31
C PRO A 137 -1.04 -19.47 -3.04
N PRO A 138 -0.90 -18.87 -1.85
CA PRO A 138 0.13 -17.86 -1.60
C PRO A 138 1.56 -18.34 -1.93
N LEU A 139 2.48 -17.40 -2.21
CA LEU A 139 3.90 -17.73 -2.35
C LEU A 139 4.48 -18.17 -1.00
N SER A 140 5.49 -19.05 -1.02
CA SER A 140 6.23 -19.35 0.21
C SER A 140 6.97 -18.10 0.71
N ALA A 141 7.34 -18.06 1.99
CA ALA A 141 8.06 -16.92 2.56
C ALA A 141 9.34 -16.57 1.78
N GLN A 142 10.11 -17.58 1.36
CA GLN A 142 11.32 -17.39 0.55
C GLN A 142 11.01 -16.86 -0.86
N GLN A 143 9.98 -17.38 -1.52
CA GLN A 143 9.54 -16.89 -2.83
C GLN A 143 9.04 -15.44 -2.78
N PHE A 144 8.26 -15.11 -1.75
CA PHE A 144 7.77 -13.75 -1.53
C PHE A 144 8.92 -12.79 -1.26
N LYS A 145 9.85 -13.16 -0.36
CA LYS A 145 11.01 -12.31 -0.01
C LYS A 145 11.92 -12.06 -1.22
N LEU A 146 12.16 -13.08 -2.04
CA LEU A 146 12.90 -12.95 -3.29
C LEU A 146 12.23 -11.97 -4.25
N LEU A 147 10.92 -12.16 -4.49
CA LEU A 147 10.17 -11.31 -5.41
C LEU A 147 10.06 -9.87 -4.88
N TRP A 148 9.88 -9.68 -3.58
CA TRP A 148 9.78 -8.38 -2.92
C TRP A 148 11.06 -7.57 -3.10
N MET A 149 12.22 -8.19 -2.87
CA MET A 149 13.51 -7.53 -3.08
C MET A 149 13.70 -7.08 -4.53
N LEU A 150 13.29 -7.92 -5.49
CA LEU A 150 13.32 -7.60 -6.91
C LEU A 150 12.32 -6.50 -7.29
N TYR A 151 11.18 -6.43 -6.59
CA TYR A 151 10.13 -5.43 -6.78
C TYR A 151 10.53 -4.05 -6.27
N GLU A 152 11.10 -3.95 -5.07
CA GLU A 152 11.60 -2.69 -4.51
C GLU A 152 12.72 -2.07 -5.36
N LYS A 153 13.53 -2.91 -6.02
CA LYS A 153 14.62 -2.50 -6.91
C LYS A 153 14.31 -2.79 -8.38
N GLN A 154 13.05 -2.71 -8.78
CA GLN A 154 12.64 -3.04 -10.16
C GLN A 154 13.42 -2.24 -11.21
N GLY A 155 13.74 -2.88 -12.33
CA GLY A 155 14.64 -2.31 -13.35
C GLY A 155 16.14 -2.40 -13.05
N GLN A 156 16.55 -2.68 -11.82
CA GLN A 156 17.96 -2.87 -11.45
C GLN A 156 18.35 -4.35 -11.44
N VAL A 157 19.62 -4.65 -11.76
CA VAL A 157 20.17 -6.01 -11.63
C VAL A 157 20.66 -6.20 -10.21
N ILE A 158 20.07 -7.16 -9.50
CA ILE A 158 20.49 -7.55 -8.15
C ILE A 158 21.41 -8.76 -8.26
N ASN A 159 22.58 -8.69 -7.63
CA ASN A 159 23.55 -9.78 -7.66
C ASN A 159 23.05 -11.00 -6.86
N ARG A 160 23.62 -12.18 -7.14
CA ARG A 160 23.16 -13.44 -6.54
C ARG A 160 23.41 -13.52 -5.04
N ALA A 161 24.55 -12.99 -4.58
CA ALA A 161 24.90 -12.99 -3.15
C ALA A 161 23.89 -12.19 -2.33
N ASP A 162 23.52 -10.99 -2.79
CA ASP A 162 22.52 -10.14 -2.15
C ASP A 162 21.15 -10.82 -2.10
N LEU A 163 20.75 -11.51 -3.18
CA LEU A 163 19.49 -12.27 -3.21
C LEU A 163 19.51 -13.44 -2.21
N VAL A 164 20.65 -14.13 -2.08
CA VAL A 164 20.81 -15.19 -1.08
C VAL A 164 20.71 -14.62 0.34
N THR A 165 21.47 -13.57 0.64
CA THR A 165 21.44 -12.93 1.95
C THR A 165 20.04 -12.41 2.29
N ALA A 166 19.34 -11.82 1.32
CA ALA A 166 17.98 -11.35 1.55
C ALA A 166 17.02 -12.50 1.82
N VAL A 167 17.05 -13.59 1.04
CA VAL A 167 16.06 -14.67 1.17
C VAL A 167 16.28 -15.52 2.43
N TRP A 168 17.54 -15.85 2.76
CA TRP A 168 17.87 -16.75 3.86
C TRP A 168 18.38 -16.02 5.12
N GLY A 169 18.84 -14.76 5.02
CA GLY A 169 19.44 -14.02 6.13
C GLY A 169 20.95 -14.29 6.28
N GLU A 170 21.69 -13.39 6.93
CA GLU A 170 23.15 -13.47 7.04
C GLU A 170 23.63 -14.76 7.72
N GLU A 171 23.05 -15.11 8.88
CA GLU A 171 23.45 -16.31 9.64
C GLU A 171 23.17 -17.64 8.91
N GLN A 172 22.16 -17.69 8.06
CA GLN A 172 21.72 -18.92 7.37
C GLN A 172 22.22 -18.99 5.92
N SER A 173 22.83 -17.91 5.41
CA SER A 173 23.38 -17.83 4.05
C SER A 173 24.66 -18.65 3.88
N VAL A 174 25.38 -18.91 4.98
CA VAL A 174 26.63 -19.68 5.00
C VAL A 174 26.35 -21.13 4.55
N GLY A 175 26.75 -21.44 3.32
CA GLY A 175 26.56 -22.77 2.71
C GLY A 175 25.30 -22.92 1.85
N VAL A 176 24.49 -21.87 1.68
CA VAL A 176 23.40 -21.88 0.68
C VAL A 176 24.02 -21.85 -0.71
N SER A 177 23.74 -22.87 -1.51
CA SER A 177 24.28 -22.96 -2.86
C SER A 177 23.51 -22.06 -3.83
N ASP A 178 24.21 -21.60 -4.87
CA ASP A 178 23.60 -20.94 -6.03
C ASP A 178 22.44 -21.76 -6.64
N GLN A 179 22.49 -23.09 -6.52
CA GLN A 179 21.45 -23.99 -7.00
C GLN A 179 20.12 -23.82 -6.23
N ALA A 180 20.16 -23.47 -4.93
CA ALA A 180 18.96 -23.21 -4.15
C ALA A 180 18.25 -21.93 -4.62
N LEU A 181 19.03 -20.88 -4.91
CA LEU A 181 18.52 -19.66 -5.52
C LEU A 181 17.93 -19.93 -6.91
N ASP A 182 18.62 -20.70 -7.75
CA ASP A 182 18.11 -21.06 -9.08
C ASP A 182 16.81 -21.87 -9.01
N ALA A 183 16.69 -22.79 -8.04
CA ALA A 183 15.47 -23.53 -7.81
C ALA A 183 14.31 -22.62 -7.37
N LEU A 184 14.56 -21.63 -6.50
CA LEU A 184 13.55 -20.64 -6.12
C LEU A 184 13.13 -19.77 -7.30
N ILE A 185 14.09 -19.24 -8.07
CA ILE A 185 13.81 -18.42 -9.26
C ILE A 185 12.97 -19.21 -10.26
N ARG A 186 13.32 -20.48 -10.53
CA ARG A 186 12.56 -21.34 -11.43
C ARG A 186 11.11 -21.52 -10.94
N ARG A 187 10.92 -21.91 -9.69
CA ARG A 187 9.57 -22.10 -9.12
C ARG A 187 8.76 -20.80 -9.15
N LEU A 188 9.40 -19.67 -8.89
CA LEU A 188 8.75 -18.36 -8.94
C LEU A 188 8.33 -18.00 -10.36
N ARG A 189 9.17 -18.22 -11.36
CA ARG A 189 8.81 -18.08 -12.78
C ARG A 189 7.62 -18.96 -13.15
N ASP A 190 7.62 -20.22 -12.74
CA ASP A 190 6.51 -21.14 -13.02
C ASP A 190 5.18 -20.61 -12.42
N ARG A 191 5.24 -20.06 -11.20
CA ARG A 191 4.08 -19.48 -10.51
C ARG A 191 3.53 -18.23 -11.21
N LEU A 192 4.41 -17.35 -11.71
CA LEU A 192 4.00 -16.15 -12.44
C LEU A 192 3.49 -16.51 -13.85
N ALA A 193 4.16 -17.43 -14.54
CA ALA A 193 3.78 -17.90 -15.87
C ALA A 193 2.43 -18.64 -15.89
N ALA A 194 1.98 -19.19 -14.76
CA ALA A 194 0.65 -19.76 -14.63
C ALA A 194 -0.48 -18.70 -14.80
N LEU A 195 -0.19 -17.44 -14.48
CA LEU A 195 -1.13 -16.32 -14.61
C LEU A 195 -0.91 -15.52 -15.88
N ASP A 196 0.35 -15.37 -16.29
CA ASP A 196 0.71 -14.66 -17.51
C ASP A 196 1.82 -15.40 -18.27
N ARG A 197 1.39 -16.20 -19.24
CA ARG A 197 2.30 -16.96 -20.11
C ARG A 197 3.03 -16.08 -21.13
N LYS A 198 2.56 -14.86 -21.37
CA LYS A 198 3.06 -14.00 -22.46
C LYS A 198 4.27 -13.18 -22.01
N HIS A 199 4.44 -12.97 -20.70
CA HIS A 199 5.51 -12.13 -20.17
C HIS A 199 6.45 -12.89 -19.23
N ARG A 200 7.75 -12.61 -19.33
CA ARG A 200 8.76 -13.13 -18.41
C ARG A 200 9.16 -12.04 -17.43
N TYR A 201 8.57 -12.09 -16.23
CA TYR A 201 8.81 -11.08 -15.20
C TYR A 201 10.22 -11.10 -14.61
N ILE A 202 10.89 -12.27 -14.58
CA ILE A 202 12.20 -12.42 -13.92
C ILE A 202 13.26 -12.78 -14.95
N ASP A 203 14.16 -11.84 -15.21
CA ASP A 203 15.27 -11.99 -16.13
C ASP A 203 16.56 -12.36 -15.42
N THR A 204 17.29 -13.33 -15.99
CA THR A 204 18.66 -13.63 -15.55
C THR A 204 19.63 -12.85 -16.43
N VAL A 205 20.42 -11.97 -15.83
CA VAL A 205 21.51 -11.26 -16.49
C VAL A 205 22.79 -12.06 -16.25
N ARG A 206 23.24 -12.78 -17.29
CA ARG A 206 24.38 -13.70 -17.21
C ARG A 206 25.60 -13.00 -16.63
N GLY A 207 26.19 -13.60 -15.59
CA GLY A 207 27.39 -13.06 -14.91
C GLY A 207 27.14 -11.89 -13.95
N HIS A 208 25.91 -11.36 -13.87
CA HIS A 208 25.61 -10.18 -13.06
C HIS A 208 24.52 -10.41 -12.02
N GLY A 209 23.47 -11.17 -12.33
CA GLY A 209 22.40 -11.44 -11.36
C GLY A 209 21.02 -11.58 -11.97
N VAL A 210 20.02 -11.02 -11.28
CA VAL A 210 18.60 -11.16 -11.61
C VAL A 210 17.92 -9.80 -11.55
N ARG A 211 16.96 -9.57 -12.45
CA ARG A 211 16.17 -8.32 -12.50
C ARG A 211 14.69 -8.64 -12.65
N LEU A 212 13.84 -7.81 -12.05
CA LEU A 212 12.41 -7.77 -12.35
C LEU A 212 12.16 -6.88 -13.57
N ASP A 213 11.53 -7.44 -14.60
CA ASP A 213 10.93 -6.72 -15.71
C ASP A 213 9.41 -6.68 -15.51
N ASN A 214 8.94 -5.56 -14.95
CA ASN A 214 7.53 -5.33 -14.63
C ASN A 214 6.98 -4.23 -15.55
N PRO A 215 6.48 -4.59 -16.75
CA PRO A 215 5.93 -3.60 -17.67
C PRO A 215 4.69 -2.94 -17.06
N PRO A 216 4.35 -1.70 -17.45
CA PRO A 216 3.05 -1.11 -17.14
C PRO A 216 1.91 -2.09 -17.50
N ALA A 217 0.83 -2.05 -16.70
CA ALA A 217 -0.37 -2.85 -16.91
C ALA A 217 -0.86 -2.78 -18.37
#